data_AF-A0A524NJK9-F1
#
_entry.id   AF-A0A524NJK9-F1
#
_cell.length_a   1.000
_cell.length_b   1.000
_cell.length_c   1.000
_cell.angle_alpha   90.00
_cell.angle_beta   90.00
_cell.angle_gamma   90.00
#
_symmetry.space_group_name_H-M   'P 1'
#
loop_
_entity.id
_entity.type
_entity.pdbx_description
1 polymer ?
#
loop_
_entity_poly.entity_id
_entity_poly.type
_entity_poly.pdbx_seq_one_letter_code
_entity_poly.pdbx_strand_id
1 'polypeptide(L)'
;HMITGIEGIREVAMTTNGQRLAGKARILAQNGLKRVNISLDTLDPVRYRELTRGGSIQKVLNGIDASLEAGLTPVKINCVLMPDTTPGEIEDLREFCEARELKLRFIRQMDLQRGKFWKVEGGQGGHCTACNRMRLTVDGRFIPCLFSEKEYSISDHGIRGAFEKALAHKPAKGKANSRSTFYRIGG
;
A
#
# COMPACT_ATOMS: atom_id res chain seq x y z
N HIS A 1 18.17 0.05 16.23
CA HIS A 1 17.72 -1.36 16.25
C HIS A 1 16.97 -1.67 14.96
N MET A 2 17.20 -2.85 14.36
CA MET A 2 16.43 -3.29 13.18
C MET A 2 15.02 -3.72 13.62
N ILE A 3 14.00 -3.29 12.89
CA ILE A 3 12.59 -3.68 13.17
C ILE A 3 12.42 -5.19 13.05
N THR A 4 13.11 -5.82 12.10
CA THR A 4 13.14 -7.28 11.92
C THR A 4 13.80 -8.04 13.07
N GLY A 5 14.50 -7.36 13.98
CA GLY A 5 15.06 -7.97 15.19
C GLY A 5 14.05 -8.10 16.33
N ILE A 6 12.83 -7.57 16.18
CA ILE A 6 11.78 -7.69 17.20
C ILE A 6 11.13 -9.06 17.09
N GLU A 7 11.05 -9.78 18.21
CA GLU A 7 10.41 -11.09 18.28
C GLU A 7 8.98 -11.06 17.72
N GLY A 8 8.64 -12.05 16.90
CA GLY A 8 7.34 -12.16 16.24
C GLY A 8 7.22 -11.39 14.91
N ILE A 9 8.11 -10.43 14.61
CA ILE A 9 8.14 -9.76 13.31
C ILE A 9 8.87 -10.62 12.29
N ARG A 10 8.13 -11.24 11.37
CA ARG A 10 8.69 -12.10 10.31
C ARG A 10 9.04 -11.35 9.03
N GLU A 11 8.32 -10.26 8.75
CA GLU A 11 8.45 -9.53 7.48
C GLU A 11 8.12 -8.06 7.68
N VAL A 12 8.96 -7.20 7.10
CA VAL A 12 8.69 -5.77 6.96
C VAL A 12 8.63 -5.45 5.47
N ALA A 13 7.53 -4.81 5.07
CA ALA A 13 7.30 -4.37 3.70
C ALA A 13 6.88 -2.90 3.68
N MET A 14 7.18 -2.20 2.60
CA MET A 14 6.88 -0.78 2.44
C MET A 14 6.07 -0.55 1.17
N THR A 15 5.11 0.37 1.21
CA THR A 15 4.44 0.89 0.01
C THR A 15 4.96 2.29 -0.29
N THR A 16 5.23 2.61 -1.55
CA THR A 16 5.79 3.90 -1.97
C THR A 16 5.37 4.24 -3.40
N ASN A 17 5.46 5.51 -3.78
CA ASN A 17 5.32 5.93 -5.19
C ASN A 17 6.61 5.70 -6.02
N GLY A 18 7.69 5.21 -5.40
CA GLY A 18 8.91 4.79 -6.09
C GLY A 18 9.87 5.90 -6.51
N GLN A 19 9.43 7.17 -6.60
CA GLN A 19 10.24 8.25 -7.19
C GLN A 19 11.56 8.57 -6.47
N ARG A 20 11.68 8.22 -5.18
CA ARG A 20 12.91 8.40 -4.37
C ARG A 20 13.58 7.09 -4.01
N LEU A 21 13.07 5.98 -4.55
CA LEU A 21 13.47 4.64 -4.11
C LEU A 21 14.85 4.25 -4.63
N ALA A 22 15.24 4.73 -5.82
CA ALA A 22 16.55 4.42 -6.42
C ALA A 22 17.72 4.67 -5.44
N GLY A 23 17.76 5.86 -4.82
CA GLY A 23 18.79 6.22 -3.84
C GLY A 23 18.62 5.61 -2.43
N LYS A 24 17.57 4.81 -2.21
CA LYS A 24 17.22 4.26 -0.87
C LYS A 24 17.09 2.75 -0.83
N ALA A 25 16.89 2.08 -1.97
CA ALA A 25 16.59 0.65 -2.02
C ALA A 25 17.63 -0.20 -1.27
N ARG A 26 18.92 0.02 -1.55
CA ARG A 26 20.02 -0.71 -0.91
C ARG A 26 20.05 -0.52 0.61
N ILE A 27 19.99 0.72 1.11
CA ILE A 27 20.04 0.96 2.56
C ILE A 27 18.80 0.42 3.26
N LEU A 28 17.62 0.48 2.62
CA LEU A 28 16.40 -0.12 3.16
C LEU A 28 16.52 -1.65 3.27
N ALA A 29 17.02 -2.31 2.22
CA ALA A 29 17.25 -3.76 2.22
C ALA A 29 18.24 -4.18 3.31
N GLN A 30 19.37 -3.47 3.42
CA GLN A 30 20.39 -3.71 4.45
C GLN A 30 19.86 -3.55 5.87
N ASN A 31 18.80 -2.75 6.07
CA ASN A 31 18.15 -2.53 7.36
C ASN A 31 16.91 -3.43 7.57
N GLY A 32 16.77 -4.50 6.79
CA GLY A 32 15.77 -5.55 7.00
C GLY A 32 14.46 -5.33 6.26
N LEU A 33 14.33 -4.33 5.38
CA LEU A 33 13.17 -4.26 4.50
C LEU A 33 13.21 -5.46 3.53
N LYS A 34 12.15 -6.27 3.52
CA LYS A 34 12.10 -7.51 2.72
C LYS A 34 11.62 -7.24 1.30
N ARG A 35 10.58 -6.40 1.15
CA ARG A 35 9.97 -6.11 -0.15
C ARG A 35 9.30 -4.75 -0.20
N VAL A 36 9.02 -4.30 -1.42
CA VAL A 36 8.31 -3.05 -1.71
C VAL A 36 7.05 -3.28 -2.53
N ASN A 37 6.05 -2.44 -2.30
CA ASN A 37 4.92 -2.25 -3.21
C ASN A 37 5.04 -0.84 -3.81
N ILE A 38 5.06 -0.73 -5.13
CA ILE A 38 5.24 0.53 -5.84
C ILE A 38 3.92 0.89 -6.53
N SER A 39 3.40 2.08 -6.25
CA SER A 39 2.24 2.61 -6.97
C SER A 39 2.65 3.12 -8.35
N LEU A 40 2.05 2.55 -9.39
CA LEU A 40 2.27 2.90 -10.79
C LEU A 40 0.98 2.61 -11.56
N ASP A 41 0.23 3.68 -11.87
CA ASP A 41 -1.11 3.57 -12.43
C ASP A 41 -1.14 3.59 -13.96
N THR A 42 -0.05 4.02 -14.61
CA THR A 42 0.10 4.09 -16.06
C THR A 42 1.59 4.08 -16.44
N LEU A 43 1.90 3.58 -17.64
CA LEU A 43 3.24 3.64 -18.25
C LEU A 43 3.43 4.86 -19.17
N ASP A 44 2.36 5.59 -19.48
CA ASP A 44 2.43 6.81 -20.27
C ASP A 44 3.07 7.95 -19.43
N PRO A 45 4.20 8.56 -19.87
CA PRO A 45 4.86 9.62 -19.11
C PRO A 45 4.04 10.90 -18.90
N VAL A 46 3.20 11.28 -19.87
CA VAL A 46 2.35 12.47 -19.82
C VAL A 46 1.23 12.23 -18.82
N ARG A 47 0.51 11.12 -18.98
CA ARG A 47 -0.58 10.73 -18.07
C ARG A 47 -0.05 10.48 -16.64
N TYR A 48 1.10 9.83 -16.49
CA TYR A 48 1.74 9.67 -15.18
C TYR A 48 1.99 11.02 -14.52
N ARG A 49 2.54 11.98 -15.28
CA ARG A 49 2.82 13.33 -14.77
C ARG A 49 1.55 14.04 -14.33
N GLU A 50 0.46 13.92 -15.09
CA GLU A 50 -0.84 14.49 -14.74
C GLU A 50 -1.40 13.88 -13.44
N LEU A 51 -1.48 12.55 -13.38
CA LEU A 51 -2.02 11.81 -12.23
C LEU A 51 -1.24 12.09 -10.94
N THR A 52 0.08 12.18 -11.05
CA THR A 52 0.98 12.36 -9.90
C THR A 52 1.29 13.82 -9.59
N ARG A 53 0.63 14.77 -10.26
CA ARG A 53 0.83 16.23 -10.07
C ARG A 53 2.28 16.67 -10.27
N GLY A 54 2.91 16.19 -11.34
CA GLY A 54 4.27 16.56 -11.75
C GLY A 54 5.34 15.51 -11.49
N GLY A 55 4.96 14.27 -11.16
CA GLY A 55 5.91 13.19 -10.96
C GLY A 55 6.63 12.76 -12.24
N SER A 56 7.72 12.01 -12.08
CA SER A 56 8.50 11.46 -13.19
C SER A 56 8.44 9.94 -13.18
N ILE A 57 7.88 9.35 -14.24
CA ILE A 57 7.84 7.90 -14.41
C ILE A 57 9.24 7.30 -14.45
N GLN A 58 10.21 7.96 -15.10
CA GLN A 58 11.59 7.48 -15.16
C GLN A 58 12.18 7.28 -13.75
N LYS A 59 11.87 8.15 -12.80
CA LYS A 59 12.32 7.98 -11.40
C LYS A 59 11.70 6.76 -10.73
N VAL A 60 10.46 6.41 -11.09
CA VAL A 60 9.80 5.18 -10.61
C VAL A 60 10.45 3.96 -11.22
N LEU A 61 10.70 3.96 -12.53
CA LEU A 61 11.38 2.85 -13.22
C LEU A 61 12.77 2.59 -12.62
N ASN A 62 13.58 3.64 -12.43
CA ASN A 62 14.86 3.54 -11.75
C ASN A 62 14.71 3.01 -10.30
N GLY A 63 13.60 3.34 -9.63
CA GLY A 63 13.28 2.83 -8.30
C GLY A 63 12.89 1.35 -8.29
N ILE A 64 12.22 0.86 -9.33
CA ILE A 64 11.92 -0.56 -9.54
C ILE A 64 13.23 -1.32 -9.75
N ASP A 65 14.08 -0.86 -10.66
CA ASP A 65 15.37 -1.49 -10.99
C ASP A 65 16.25 -1.60 -9.75
N ALA A 66 16.46 -0.50 -9.03
CA ALA A 66 17.24 -0.49 -7.79
C ALA A 66 16.64 -1.40 -6.69
N SER A 67 15.32 -1.63 -6.69
CA SER A 67 14.68 -2.54 -5.74
C SER A 67 14.97 -3.99 -6.06
N LEU A 68 14.94 -4.36 -7.34
CA LEU A 68 15.30 -5.69 -7.81
C LEU A 68 16.79 -5.96 -7.51
N GLU A 69 17.67 -5.03 -7.87
CA GLU A 69 19.11 -5.13 -7.58
C GLU A 69 19.43 -5.24 -6.09
N ALA A 70 18.69 -4.52 -5.23
CA ALA A 70 18.84 -4.60 -3.79
C ALA A 70 18.25 -5.88 -3.16
N GLY A 71 17.63 -6.76 -3.95
CA GLY A 71 17.00 -7.98 -3.47
C GLY A 71 15.69 -7.76 -2.70
N LEU A 72 15.00 -6.64 -2.92
CA LEU A 72 13.70 -6.33 -2.31
C LEU A 72 12.56 -7.10 -3.00
N THR A 73 12.63 -8.43 -2.96
CA THR A 73 11.72 -9.31 -3.70
C THR A 73 10.65 -9.95 -2.81
N PRO A 74 9.43 -10.17 -3.35
CA PRO A 74 8.95 -9.71 -4.66
C PRO A 74 8.65 -8.20 -4.67
N VAL A 75 9.03 -7.51 -5.76
CA VAL A 75 8.55 -6.15 -6.04
C VAL A 75 7.12 -6.24 -6.55
N LYS A 76 6.18 -5.54 -5.88
CA LYS A 76 4.77 -5.54 -6.27
C LYS A 76 4.39 -4.21 -6.93
N ILE A 77 3.70 -4.25 -8.05
CA ILE A 77 3.14 -3.06 -8.68
C ILE A 77 1.67 -2.94 -8.30
N ASN A 78 1.28 -1.78 -7.80
CA ASN A 78 -0.11 -1.41 -7.53
C ASN A 78 -0.58 -0.43 -8.59
N CYS A 79 -1.56 -0.85 -9.39
CA CYS A 79 -2.26 0.02 -10.33
C CYS A 79 -3.70 0.21 -9.83
N VAL A 80 -4.10 1.46 -9.59
CA VAL A 80 -5.48 1.82 -9.35
C VAL A 80 -6.18 1.99 -10.69
N LEU A 81 -7.13 1.11 -10.98
CA LEU A 81 -7.96 1.20 -12.18
C LEU A 81 -8.94 2.36 -12.02
N MET A 82 -8.78 3.38 -12.86
CA MET A 82 -9.66 4.53 -12.96
C MET A 82 -10.73 4.28 -14.03
N PRO A 83 -11.85 5.03 -14.01
CA PRO A 83 -12.91 4.88 -15.02
C PRO A 83 -12.44 5.06 -16.47
N ASP A 84 -11.38 5.84 -16.69
CA ASP A 84 -10.80 6.14 -17.99
C ASP A 84 -9.56 5.29 -18.33
N THR A 85 -9.17 4.33 -17.47
CA THR A 85 -8.09 3.39 -17.78
C THR A 85 -8.47 2.50 -18.96
N THR A 86 -7.65 2.50 -20.01
CA THR A 86 -7.94 1.74 -21.23
C THR A 86 -7.51 0.28 -21.13
N PRO A 87 -8.10 -0.66 -21.90
CA PRO A 87 -7.61 -2.03 -21.98
C PRO A 87 -6.14 -2.14 -22.45
N GLY A 88 -5.69 -1.23 -23.31
CA GLY A 88 -4.29 -1.16 -23.75
C GLY A 88 -3.33 -0.88 -22.60
N GLU A 89 -3.63 0.13 -21.77
CA GLU A 89 -2.80 0.45 -20.60
C GLU A 89 -2.71 -0.73 -19.60
N ILE A 90 -3.79 -1.50 -19.46
CA ILE A 90 -3.82 -2.69 -18.61
C ILE A 90 -2.87 -3.75 -19.17
N GLU A 91 -2.87 -3.96 -20.48
CA GLU A 91 -2.02 -4.95 -21.14
C GLU A 91 -0.55 -4.54 -21.12
N ASP A 92 -0.24 -3.27 -21.42
CA ASP A 92 1.11 -2.72 -21.33
C ASP A 92 1.70 -2.93 -19.92
N LEU A 93 0.90 -2.72 -18.87
CA LEU A 93 1.32 -2.96 -17.48
C LEU A 93 1.54 -4.45 -17.18
N ARG A 94 0.73 -5.35 -17.75
CA ARG A 94 0.92 -6.80 -17.61
C ARG A 94 2.23 -7.23 -18.24
N GLU A 95 2.44 -6.88 -19.52
CA GLU A 95 3.65 -7.19 -20.27
C GLU A 95 4.89 -6.63 -19.56
N PHE A 96 4.84 -5.37 -19.11
CA PHE A 96 5.91 -4.73 -18.35
C PHE A 96 6.24 -5.48 -17.06
N CYS A 97 5.22 -5.91 -16.31
CA CYS A 97 5.43 -6.62 -15.06
C CYS A 97 5.96 -8.05 -15.29
N GLU A 98 5.42 -8.75 -16.29
CA GLU A 98 5.84 -10.11 -16.63
C GLU A 98 7.29 -10.15 -17.09
N ALA A 99 7.69 -9.24 -17.99
CA ALA A 99 9.07 -9.15 -18.50
C ALA A 99 10.12 -8.87 -17.42
N ARG A 100 9.70 -8.39 -16.24
CA ARG A 100 10.56 -8.01 -15.11
C ARG A 100 10.30 -8.81 -13.84
N GLU A 101 9.52 -9.89 -13.93
CA GLU A 101 9.11 -10.75 -12.81
C GLU A 101 8.42 -10.00 -11.63
N LEU A 102 7.79 -8.86 -11.94
CA LEU A 102 7.08 -8.04 -10.97
C LEU A 102 5.70 -8.65 -10.66
N LYS A 103 5.23 -8.49 -9.43
CA LYS A 103 3.88 -8.95 -9.05
C LYS A 103 2.87 -7.81 -9.21
N LEU A 104 2.13 -7.84 -10.30
CA LEU A 104 1.09 -6.85 -10.60
C LEU A 104 -0.17 -7.06 -9.73
N ARG A 105 -0.78 -5.95 -9.31
CA ARG A 105 -2.05 -5.90 -8.60
C ARG A 105 -2.93 -4.78 -9.14
N PHE A 106 -4.12 -5.14 -9.57
CA PHE A 106 -5.14 -4.17 -9.94
C PHE A 106 -6.07 -3.89 -8.76
N ILE A 107 -6.22 -2.61 -8.46
CA ILE A 107 -7.03 -2.09 -7.36
C ILE A 107 -8.12 -1.24 -7.99
N ARG A 108 -9.39 -1.62 -7.80
CA ARG A 108 -10.49 -0.72 -8.19
C ARG A 108 -10.59 0.43 -7.20
N GLN A 109 -10.80 1.64 -7.72
CA GLN A 109 -10.92 2.84 -6.89
C GLN A 109 -12.00 2.66 -5.82
N MET A 110 -11.61 2.77 -4.55
CA MET A 110 -12.48 2.58 -3.38
C MET A 110 -13.18 3.88 -2.98
N ASP A 111 -14.38 3.77 -2.40
CA ASP A 111 -15.14 4.88 -1.81
C ASP A 111 -15.35 4.61 -0.32
N LEU A 112 -14.53 5.24 0.53
CA LEU A 112 -14.60 5.08 1.99
C LEU A 112 -15.95 5.50 2.54
N GLN A 113 -16.49 6.63 2.09
CA GLN A 113 -17.72 7.22 2.63
C GLN A 113 -18.93 6.34 2.32
N ARG A 114 -19.01 5.82 1.10
CA ARG A 114 -20.10 4.92 0.69
C ARG A 114 -19.85 3.45 1.05
N GLY A 115 -18.67 3.14 1.59
CA GLY A 115 -18.30 1.77 1.93
C GLY A 115 -18.10 0.85 0.73
N LYS A 116 -17.75 1.40 -0.44
CA LYS A 116 -17.54 0.60 -1.66
C LYS A 116 -16.07 0.20 -1.77
N PHE A 117 -15.85 -1.11 -1.79
CA PHE A 117 -14.54 -1.71 -2.05
C PHE A 117 -14.70 -3.04 -2.78
N TRP A 118 -13.61 -3.48 -3.40
CA TRP A 118 -13.54 -4.71 -4.18
C TRP A 118 -12.37 -5.56 -3.71
N LYS A 119 -12.40 -6.83 -4.10
CA LYS A 119 -11.22 -7.70 -3.99
C LYS A 119 -10.12 -7.18 -4.91
N VAL A 120 -8.90 -7.15 -4.42
CA VAL A 120 -7.71 -6.74 -5.18
C VAL A 120 -7.27 -7.91 -6.04
N GLU A 121 -7.16 -7.70 -7.35
CA GLU A 121 -6.58 -8.70 -8.25
C GLU A 121 -5.08 -8.85 -7.95
N GLY A 122 -4.58 -10.08 -7.88
CA GLY A 122 -3.19 -10.36 -7.49
C GLY A 122 -2.87 -10.10 -6.01
N GLY A 123 -3.89 -9.96 -5.14
CA GLY A 123 -3.68 -9.69 -3.70
C GLY A 123 -4.80 -10.16 -2.77
N GLN A 124 -4.61 -9.91 -1.47
CA GLN A 124 -5.56 -10.29 -0.41
C GLN A 124 -6.43 -9.10 0.06
N GLY A 125 -6.36 -7.96 -0.63
CA GLY A 125 -7.16 -6.77 -0.31
C GLY A 125 -8.65 -7.03 -0.59
N GLY A 126 -9.55 -6.55 0.26
CA GLY A 126 -11.00 -6.73 0.10
C GLY A 126 -11.56 -8.07 0.62
N HIS A 127 -10.70 -9.04 1.00
CA HIS A 127 -11.12 -10.32 1.60
C HIS A 127 -11.39 -10.17 3.10
N CYS A 128 -12.56 -9.65 3.47
CA CYS A 128 -12.87 -9.30 4.86
C CYS A 128 -12.82 -10.50 5.82
N THR A 129 -13.29 -11.67 5.40
CA THR A 129 -13.35 -12.89 6.23
C THR A 129 -11.98 -13.38 6.69
N ALA A 130 -10.92 -13.11 5.91
CA ALA A 130 -9.54 -13.46 6.23
C ALA A 130 -8.69 -12.24 6.66
N CYS A 131 -9.30 -11.06 6.82
CA CYS A 131 -8.56 -9.82 7.03
C CYS A 131 -8.10 -9.68 8.48
N ASN A 132 -6.81 -9.79 8.72
CA ASN A 132 -6.15 -9.54 10.01
C ASN A 132 -5.45 -8.17 10.10
N ARG A 133 -5.72 -7.26 9.15
CA ARG A 133 -5.02 -5.97 9.07
C ARG A 133 -5.57 -4.95 10.06
N MET A 134 -4.68 -4.29 10.78
CA MET A 134 -4.95 -3.08 11.58
C MET A 134 -4.01 -1.96 11.11
N ARG A 135 -4.31 -0.72 11.49
CA ARG A 135 -3.53 0.45 11.10
C ARG A 135 -3.17 1.26 12.33
N LEU A 136 -1.99 1.87 12.28
CA LEU A 136 -1.55 2.88 13.21
C LEU A 136 -1.26 4.14 12.39
N THR A 137 -1.86 5.27 12.76
CA THR A 137 -1.63 6.55 12.10
C THR A 137 -0.38 7.23 12.63
N VAL A 138 0.12 8.23 11.89
CA VAL A 138 1.29 9.02 12.28
C VAL A 138 1.06 9.87 13.54
N ASP A 139 -0.19 10.23 13.83
CA ASP A 139 -0.60 10.93 15.06
C ASP A 139 -0.94 9.96 16.21
N GLY A 140 -0.57 8.68 16.09
CA GLY A 140 -0.63 7.73 17.19
C GLY A 140 -2.02 7.17 17.48
N ARG A 141 -2.84 6.92 16.45
CA ARG A 141 -4.18 6.32 16.59
C ARG A 141 -4.26 4.95 15.95
N PHE A 142 -4.75 3.97 16.69
CA PHE A 142 -5.09 2.67 16.13
C PHE A 142 -6.44 2.71 15.42
N ILE A 143 -6.47 2.20 14.19
CA ILE A 143 -7.67 2.06 13.37
C ILE A 143 -7.85 0.57 13.03
N PRO A 144 -9.01 -0.03 13.33
CA PRO A 144 -9.18 -1.48 13.24
C PRO A 144 -9.51 -1.98 11.83
N CYS A 145 -9.98 -1.09 10.96
CA CYS A 145 -10.25 -1.34 9.56
C CYS A 145 -10.17 -0.04 8.78
N LEU A 146 -9.74 -0.10 7.52
CA LEU A 146 -9.76 1.04 6.60
C LEU A 146 -11.17 1.68 6.50
N PHE A 147 -12.21 0.87 6.62
CA PHE A 147 -13.63 1.25 6.58
C PHE A 147 -14.27 1.20 7.98
N SER A 148 -13.60 1.80 8.96
CA SER A 148 -14.10 1.99 10.33
C SER A 148 -14.09 3.48 10.68
N GLU A 149 -15.15 3.96 11.33
CA GLU A 149 -15.19 5.30 11.93
C GLU A 149 -14.60 5.36 13.35
N LYS A 150 -14.25 4.20 13.90
CA LYS A 150 -13.67 4.04 15.23
C LYS A 150 -12.15 4.13 15.15
N GLU A 151 -11.57 5.00 15.97
CA GLU A 151 -10.13 5.20 16.15
C GLU A 151 -9.82 5.33 17.64
N TYR A 152 -8.64 4.88 18.06
CA TYR A 152 -8.26 4.85 19.47
C TYR A 152 -6.88 5.48 19.64
N SER A 153 -6.81 6.58 20.40
CA SER A 153 -5.56 7.30 20.62
C SER A 153 -4.66 6.58 21.63
N ILE A 154 -3.37 6.54 21.34
CA ILE A 154 -2.35 6.08 22.29
C ILE A 154 -2.26 7.02 23.49
N SER A 155 -2.46 8.33 23.32
CA SER A 155 -2.43 9.30 24.43
C SER A 155 -3.48 9.01 25.50
N ASP A 156 -4.66 8.54 25.08
CA ASP A 156 -5.83 8.42 25.95
C ASP A 156 -5.91 7.03 26.62
N HIS A 157 -5.26 6.03 26.02
CA HIS A 157 -5.43 4.61 26.41
C HIS A 157 -4.11 3.88 26.61
N GLY A 158 -2.96 4.53 26.39
CA GLY A 158 -1.67 3.87 26.26
C GLY A 158 -1.59 2.98 25.01
N ILE A 159 -0.39 2.48 24.69
CA ILE A 159 -0.16 1.67 23.49
C ILE A 159 -1.01 0.40 23.50
N ARG A 160 -0.93 -0.37 24.61
CA ARG A 160 -1.63 -1.64 24.76
C ARG A 160 -3.16 -1.46 24.78
N GLY A 161 -3.66 -0.51 25.58
CA GLY A 161 -5.10 -0.28 25.69
C GLY A 161 -5.73 0.22 24.39
N ALA A 162 -5.04 1.09 23.65
CA ALA A 162 -5.52 1.55 22.34
C ALA A 162 -5.55 0.39 21.32
N PHE A 163 -4.53 -0.48 21.32
CA PHE A 163 -4.48 -1.65 20.44
C PHE A 163 -5.59 -2.65 20.75
N GLU A 164 -5.77 -3.03 22.01
CA GLU A 164 -6.80 -4.00 22.44
C GLU A 164 -8.21 -3.47 22.15
N LYS A 165 -8.48 -2.18 22.37
CA LYS A 165 -9.74 -1.54 21.98
C LYS A 165 -9.96 -1.60 20.47
N ALA A 166 -8.94 -1.28 19.67
CA ALA A 166 -9.07 -1.37 18.22
C ALA A 166 -9.35 -2.82 17.78
N LEU A 167 -8.62 -3.80 18.33
CA LEU A 167 -8.83 -5.21 18.03
C LEU A 167 -10.25 -5.67 18.34
N ALA A 168 -10.77 -5.35 19.54
CA ALA A 168 -12.13 -5.70 19.96
C ALA A 168 -13.22 -5.06 19.08
N HIS A 169 -12.92 -3.93 18.44
CA HIS A 169 -13.85 -3.22 17.56
C HIS A 169 -13.60 -3.44 16.07
N LYS A 170 -12.78 -4.44 15.72
CA LYS A 170 -12.58 -4.83 14.32
C LYS A 170 -13.88 -5.38 13.74
N PRO A 171 -14.43 -4.74 12.69
CA PRO A 171 -15.69 -5.19 12.11
C PRO A 171 -15.48 -6.47 11.29
N ALA A 172 -16.50 -7.32 11.22
CA ALA A 172 -16.49 -8.53 10.39
C ALA A 172 -16.30 -8.23 8.88
N LYS A 173 -16.75 -7.05 8.43
CA LYS A 173 -16.51 -6.52 7.09
C LYS A 173 -16.40 -5.00 7.10
N GLY A 174 -15.73 -4.44 6.09
CA GLY A 174 -15.72 -3.00 5.87
C GLY A 174 -17.14 -2.44 5.77
N LYS A 175 -17.39 -1.32 6.45
CA LYS A 175 -18.65 -0.58 6.38
C LYS A 175 -18.38 0.74 5.64
N ALA A 176 -18.79 1.87 6.19
CA ALA A 176 -18.42 3.20 5.73
C ALA A 176 -17.37 3.82 6.68
N ASN A 177 -16.60 4.76 6.14
CA ASN A 177 -15.71 5.62 6.91
C ASN A 177 -15.77 7.04 6.34
N SER A 178 -16.53 7.90 7.01
CA SER A 178 -16.65 9.32 6.66
C SER A 178 -15.61 10.21 7.37
N ARG A 179 -14.91 9.67 8.38
CA ARG A 179 -14.03 10.42 9.27
C ARG A 179 -12.57 10.48 8.78
N SER A 180 -12.24 9.73 7.73
CA SER A 180 -10.87 9.57 7.25
C SER A 180 -10.77 9.72 5.73
N THR A 181 -9.58 10.09 5.27
CA THR A 181 -9.19 10.06 3.86
C THR A 181 -8.06 9.07 3.64
N PHE A 182 -7.90 8.57 2.41
CA PHE A 182 -6.80 7.66 2.06
C PHE A 182 -5.42 8.23 2.41
N TYR A 183 -5.22 9.53 2.23
CA TYR A 183 -3.99 10.24 2.57
C TYR A 183 -3.63 10.13 4.06
N ARG A 184 -4.62 10.07 4.96
CA ARG A 184 -4.38 9.98 6.42
C ARG A 184 -4.09 8.55 6.88
N ILE A 185 -4.75 7.56 6.28
CA ILE A 185 -4.76 6.19 6.82
C ILE A 185 -3.98 5.19 5.94
N GLY A 186 -3.37 5.66 4.86
CA GLY A 186 -2.53 4.87 3.95
C GLY A 186 -3.34 3.84 3.15
N GLY A 187 -4.01 4.28 2.09
CA GLY A 187 -4.59 3.38 1.08
C GLY A 187 -4.00 3.66 -0.29
#